data_AF-A0A1Q3D1V1-F1
#
_entry.id   AF-A0A1Q3D1V1-F1
#
_cell.length_a   1.000
_cell.length_b   1.000
_cell.length_c   1.000
_cell.angle_alpha   90.00
_cell.angle_beta   90.00
_cell.angle_gamma   90.00
#
_symmetry.space_group_name_H-M   'P 1'
#
loop_
_entity.id
_entity.type
_entity.pdbx_description
1 polymer ?
#
loop_
_entity_poly.entity_id
_entity_poly.type
_entity_poly.pdbx_seq_one_letter_code
_entity_poly.pdbx_strand_id
1 'polypeptide(L)'
;MSSITKREFATLDITGINYLTWAFYVKIHLRSLDLSRTILSSSNDTSAHKAKALVFIRHHLYENLKVDYLTEEDLVVLWQSLKDRYDHQQDVVLPMLGLNGSIYVFRILNK
;
A
#
# COMPACT_ATOMS: atom_id res chain seq x y z
N MET A 1 10.96 28.17 -0.13
CA MET A 1 10.85 27.33 1.08
C MET A 1 10.13 26.05 0.70
N SER A 2 10.83 24.92 0.63
CA SER A 2 10.16 23.62 0.49
C SER A 2 9.62 23.22 1.85
N SER A 3 8.30 23.26 2.05
CA SER A 3 7.72 22.49 3.14
C SER A 3 7.95 21.03 2.78
N ILE A 4 8.99 20.42 3.34
CA ILE A 4 9.18 18.98 3.27
C ILE A 4 7.98 18.41 4.03
N THR A 5 6.93 18.04 3.29
CA THR A 5 5.79 17.30 3.85
C THR A 5 6.37 16.03 4.45
N LYS A 6 6.45 16.00 5.78
CA LYS A 6 6.95 14.85 6.53
C LYS A 6 5.98 13.71 6.26
N ARG A 7 6.44 12.69 5.54
CA ARG A 7 5.66 11.48 5.29
C ARG A 7 5.45 10.73 6.61
N GLU A 8 4.28 10.14 6.77
CA GLU A 8 3.88 9.44 7.99
C GLU A 8 4.71 8.18 8.23
N PHE A 9 5.14 7.52 7.15
CA PHE A 9 6.03 6.36 7.15
C PHE A 9 6.81 6.26 5.83
N ALA A 10 7.67 5.26 5.74
CA ALA A 10 8.52 5.03 4.57
C ALA A 10 7.69 4.78 3.29
N THR A 11 8.21 5.25 2.17
CA THR A 11 7.59 5.06 0.84
C THR A 11 7.75 3.63 0.36
N LEU A 12 6.83 3.13 -0.48
CA LEU A 12 7.03 1.86 -1.19
C LEU A 12 8.24 2.00 -2.10
N ASP A 13 9.28 1.22 -1.83
CA ASP A 13 10.51 1.21 -2.61
C ASP A 13 10.29 0.52 -3.97
N ILE A 14 11.05 0.93 -4.98
CA ILE A 14 10.94 0.36 -6.33
C ILE A 14 11.17 -1.15 -6.35
N THR A 15 12.06 -1.66 -5.47
CA THR A 15 12.34 -3.10 -5.34
C THR A 15 11.20 -3.86 -4.70
N GLY A 16 10.28 -3.20 -3.98
CA GLY A 16 9.18 -3.84 -3.27
C GLY A 16 9.54 -4.55 -1.97
N ILE A 17 10.81 -4.54 -1.55
CA ILE A 17 11.27 -5.25 -0.33
C ILE A 17 10.48 -4.83 0.91
N ASN A 18 10.03 -3.58 0.98
CA ASN A 18 9.23 -3.06 2.11
C ASN A 18 7.72 -3.09 1.88
N TYR A 19 7.22 -3.77 0.83
CA TYR A 19 5.81 -3.78 0.45
C TYR A 19 4.88 -4.19 1.60
N LEU A 20 5.25 -5.23 2.36
CA LEU A 20 4.42 -5.72 3.46
C LEU A 20 4.24 -4.69 4.58
N THR A 21 5.36 -4.09 5.00
CA THR A 21 5.36 -3.02 6.01
C THR A 21 4.62 -1.79 5.51
N TRP A 22 4.83 -1.41 4.24
CA TRP A 22 4.15 -0.29 3.60
C TRP A 22 2.63 -0.51 3.53
N ALA A 23 2.18 -1.66 3.02
CA ALA A 23 0.77 -2.00 2.87
C ALA A 23 0.07 -2.04 4.23
N PHE A 24 0.75 -2.53 5.27
CA PHE A 24 0.25 -2.52 6.64
C PHE A 24 -0.01 -1.10 7.15
N TYR A 25 0.96 -0.18 7.00
CA TYR A 25 0.79 1.20 7.44
C TYR A 25 -0.28 1.95 6.63
N VAL A 26 -0.38 1.70 5.32
CA VAL A 26 -1.48 2.23 4.49
C VAL A 26 -2.83 1.77 5.04
N LYS A 27 -3.03 0.48 5.29
CA LYS A 27 -4.29 -0.07 5.81
C LYS A 27 -4.65 0.53 7.18
N ILE A 28 -3.68 0.67 8.09
CA ILE A 28 -3.91 1.31 9.40
C ILE A 28 -4.33 2.77 9.24
N HIS A 29 -3.63 3.53 8.39
CA HIS A 29 -3.94 4.93 8.19
C HIS A 29 -5.33 5.13 7.58
N LEU A 30 -5.67 4.35 6.55
CA LEU A 30 -7.02 4.38 5.97
C LEU A 30 -8.09 4.01 6.99
N ARG A 31 -7.85 2.99 7.83
CA ARG A 31 -8.77 2.63 8.92
C ARG A 31 -8.96 3.76 9.94
N SER A 32 -7.89 4.50 10.26
CA SER A 32 -7.97 5.64 11.19
C SER A 32 -8.81 6.80 10.65
N LEU A 33 -8.95 6.88 9.33
CA LEU A 33 -9.73 7.89 8.62
C LEU A 33 -11.14 7.41 8.21
N ASP A 34 -11.54 6.21 8.62
CA ASP A 34 -12.78 5.54 8.17
C ASP A 34 -12.84 5.33 6.63
N LEU A 35 -11.67 5.13 6.01
CA LEU A 35 -11.52 4.90 4.57
C LEU A 35 -11.10 3.46 4.24
N SER A 36 -11.12 2.54 5.21
CA SER A 36 -10.65 1.16 5.03
C SER A 36 -11.38 0.38 3.94
N ARG A 37 -12.65 0.72 3.68
CA ARG A 37 -13.47 0.08 2.64
C ARG A 37 -13.12 0.54 1.23
N THR A 38 -12.47 1.69 1.06
CA THR A 38 -12.22 2.30 -0.27
C THR A 38 -11.33 1.45 -1.18
N ILE A 39 -10.46 0.61 -0.60
CA ILE A 39 -9.59 -0.31 -1.34
C ILE A 39 -10.28 -1.63 -1.72
N LEU A 40 -11.51 -1.87 -1.25
CA LEU A 40 -12.28 -3.06 -1.61
C LEU A 40 -13.01 -2.81 -2.94
N SER A 41 -12.90 -3.77 -3.87
CA SER A 41 -13.57 -3.71 -5.17
C SER A 41 -15.09 -3.68 -5.07
N SER A 42 -15.67 -4.31 -4.04
CA SER A 42 -17.11 -4.33 -3.78
C SER A 42 -17.61 -3.11 -2.97
N SER A 43 -16.78 -2.09 -2.75
CA SER A 43 -17.17 -0.94 -1.93
C SER A 43 -18.02 0.07 -2.70
N ASN A 44 -19.10 0.49 -2.04
CA ASN A 44 -19.96 1.59 -2.47
C ASN A 44 -19.52 2.93 -1.84
N ASP A 45 -18.23 3.08 -1.49
CA ASP A 45 -17.72 4.35 -0.96
C ASP A 45 -17.75 5.46 -2.02
N THR A 46 -17.82 6.69 -1.53
CA THR A 46 -17.93 7.88 -2.38
C THR A 46 -16.67 8.10 -3.22
N SER A 47 -16.83 8.73 -4.39
CA SER A 47 -15.70 9.15 -5.24
C SER A 47 -14.73 10.06 -4.49
N ALA A 48 -15.23 10.93 -3.60
CA ALA A 48 -14.41 11.79 -2.77
C ALA A 48 -13.52 11.01 -1.80
N HIS A 49 -14.07 9.97 -1.14
CA HIS A 49 -13.29 9.09 -0.26
C HIS A 49 -12.24 8.29 -1.05
N LYS A 50 -12.61 7.76 -2.22
CA LYS A 50 -11.66 7.05 -3.10
C LYS A 50 -10.54 7.97 -3.57
N ALA A 51 -10.85 9.21 -3.99
CA ALA A 51 -9.85 10.20 -4.39
C ALA A 51 -8.90 10.56 -3.23
N LYS A 52 -9.43 10.75 -2.01
CA LYS A 52 -8.62 11.04 -0.82
C LYS A 52 -7.63 9.90 -0.52
N ALA A 53 -8.10 8.65 -0.57
CA ALA A 53 -7.24 7.49 -0.38
C ALA A 53 -6.22 7.31 -1.52
N LEU A 54 -6.59 7.61 -2.77
CA LEU A 54 -5.69 7.55 -3.92
C LEU A 54 -4.52 8.54 -3.78
N VAL A 55 -4.82 9.79 -3.43
CA VAL A 55 -3.78 10.81 -3.18
C VAL A 55 -2.85 10.37 -2.05
N PHE A 56 -3.40 9.81 -0.98
CA PHE A 56 -2.62 9.31 0.16
C PHE A 56 -1.66 8.17 -0.25
N ILE A 57 -2.14 7.18 -1.00
CA ILE A 57 -1.32 6.08 -1.49
C ILE A 57 -0.21 6.60 -2.40
N ARG A 58 -0.54 7.47 -3.37
CA ARG A 58 0.44 8.10 -4.27
C ARG A 58 1.49 8.91 -3.52
N HIS A 59 1.10 9.60 -2.45
CA HIS A 59 2.03 10.32 -1.57
C HIS A 59 3.06 9.37 -0.94
N HIS A 60 2.73 8.09 -0.76
CA HIS A 60 3.60 7.07 -0.19
C HIS A 60 4.26 6.16 -1.22
N LEU A 61 4.24 6.51 -2.50
CA LEU A 61 5.04 5.84 -3.54
C LEU A 61 6.39 6.51 -3.72
N TYR A 62 7.41 5.71 -4.04
CA TYR A 62 8.66 6.21 -4.59
C TYR A 62 8.41 6.88 -5.95
N GLU A 63 9.22 7.89 -6.32
CA GLU A 63 8.93 8.74 -7.48
C GLU A 63 8.79 7.96 -8.78
N ASN A 64 9.64 6.94 -9.01
CA ASN A 64 9.56 6.10 -10.20
C ASN A 64 8.22 5.34 -10.28
N LEU A 65 7.67 4.89 -9.14
CA LEU A 65 6.36 4.23 -9.12
C LEU A 65 5.23 5.21 -9.40
N LYS A 66 5.36 6.48 -9.03
CA LYS A 66 4.36 7.49 -9.41
C LYS A 66 4.31 7.69 -10.92
N VAL A 67 5.46 7.57 -11.61
CA VAL A 67 5.54 7.63 -13.07
C VAL A 67 4.90 6.38 -13.68
N ASP A 68 5.27 5.18 -13.21
CA ASP A 68 4.69 3.91 -13.69
C ASP A 68 3.17 3.88 -13.61
N TYR A 69 2.61 4.45 -12.54
CA TYR A 69 1.18 4.44 -12.26
C TYR A 69 0.53 5.81 -12.49
N LEU A 70 1.12 6.71 -13.28
CA LEU A 70 0.62 8.09 -13.42
C LEU A 70 -0.82 8.14 -13.95
N THR A 71 -1.18 7.24 -14.87
CA THR A 71 -2.48 7.20 -15.53
C THR A 71 -3.57 6.46 -14.75
N GLU A 72 -3.23 5.78 -13.65
CA GLU A 72 -4.21 4.97 -12.90
C GLU A 72 -5.08 5.79 -11.94
N GLU A 73 -6.17 6.33 -12.46
CA GLU A 73 -7.09 7.18 -11.69
C GLU A 73 -7.99 6.39 -10.73
N ASP A 74 -8.10 5.06 -10.89
CA ASP A 74 -8.88 4.20 -10.02
C ASP A 74 -8.03 3.65 -8.86
N LEU A 75 -8.47 3.94 -7.63
CA LEU A 75 -7.83 3.48 -6.39
C LEU A 75 -7.72 1.96 -6.28
N VAL A 76 -8.78 1.25 -6.64
CA VAL A 76 -8.84 -0.22 -6.54
C VAL A 76 -7.90 -0.84 -7.55
N VAL A 77 -7.86 -0.29 -8.78
CA VAL A 77 -6.93 -0.74 -9.83
C VAL A 77 -5.49 -0.50 -9.41
N LEU A 78 -5.17 0.68 -8.87
CA LEU A 78 -3.82 0.97 -8.36
C LEU A 78 -3.43 0.01 -7.23
N TRP A 79 -4.30 -0.17 -6.24
CA TRP A 79 -4.03 -1.04 -5.10
C TRP A 79 -3.80 -2.49 -5.54
N GLN A 80 -4.64 -3.00 -6.43
CA GLN A 80 -4.49 -4.36 -6.97
C GLN A 80 -3.21 -4.49 -7.81
N SER A 81 -2.87 -3.51 -8.63
CA SER A 81 -1.65 -3.54 -9.44
C SER A 81 -0.37 -3.56 -8.59
N LEU A 82 -0.35 -2.83 -7.47
CA LEU A 82 0.76 -2.86 -6.52
C LEU A 82 0.84 -4.22 -5.82
N LYS A 83 -0.32 -4.79 -5.46
CA LYS A 83 -0.39 -6.14 -4.89
C LYS A 83 0.14 -7.18 -5.89
N ASP A 84 -0.36 -7.18 -7.12
CA ASP A 84 0.09 -8.12 -8.14
C ASP A 84 1.58 -7.98 -8.45
N ARG A 85 2.14 -6.77 -8.37
CA ARG A 85 3.58 -6.56 -8.57
C ARG A 85 4.43 -7.13 -7.43
N TYR A 86 4.01 -6.98 -6.17
CA TYR A 86 4.91 -7.16 -5.02
C TYR A 86 4.51 -8.28 -4.04
N ASP A 87 3.27 -8.75 -4.05
CA ASP A 87 2.80 -9.77 -3.10
C ASP A 87 3.52 -11.13 -3.30
N HIS A 88 3.96 -11.40 -4.54
CA HIS A 88 4.76 -12.58 -4.91
C HIS A 88 6.19 -12.57 -4.34
N GLN A 89 6.72 -11.41 -3.92
CA GLN A 89 8.05 -11.34 -3.33
C GLN A 89 8.12 -12.02 -1.95
N GLN A 90 6.97 -12.36 -1.37
CA GLN A 90 6.87 -13.22 -0.20
C GLN A 90 7.61 -14.55 -0.41
N ASP A 91 7.52 -15.18 -1.58
CA ASP A 91 8.11 -16.51 -1.83
C ASP A 91 9.64 -16.49 -1.87
N VAL A 92 10.25 -15.35 -2.19
CA VAL A 92 11.70 -15.21 -2.35
C VAL A 92 12.38 -14.67 -1.09
N VAL A 93 11.69 -13.82 -0.31
CA VAL A 93 12.27 -13.20 0.90
C VAL A 93 12.01 -14.04 2.17
N LEU A 94 10.91 -14.80 2.25
CA LEU A 94 10.61 -15.67 3.39
C LEU A 94 11.69 -16.73 3.70
N PRO A 95 12.32 -17.39 2.72
CA PRO A 95 13.43 -18.32 2.99
C PRO A 95 14.65 -17.64 3.65
N MET A 96 14.83 -16.34 3.46
CA MET A 96 16.03 -15.61 3.88
C MET A 96 15.91 -14.98 5.27
N LEU A 97 14.71 -14.78 5.80
CA LEU A 97 14.52 -14.03 7.05
C LEU A 97 14.43 -14.90 8.31
N GLY A 98 14.20 -16.22 8.25
CA GLY A 98 14.23 -17.08 9.45
C GLY A 98 13.28 -16.67 10.60
N LEU A 99 12.25 -15.87 10.32
CA LEU A 99 11.35 -15.29 11.33
C LEU A 99 10.09 -16.15 11.51
N ASN A 100 10.22 -17.29 12.20
CA ASN A 100 9.09 -18.18 12.53
C ASN A 100 7.96 -17.48 13.33
N GLY A 101 8.23 -16.35 13.99
CA GLY A 101 7.21 -15.57 14.72
C GLY A 101 6.42 -14.58 13.88
N SER A 102 6.95 -14.12 12.73
CA SER A 102 6.28 -13.10 11.89
C SER A 102 5.24 -13.71 10.94
N ILE A 103 5.42 -14.98 10.60
CA ILE A 103 4.52 -15.76 9.73
C ILE A 103 3.09 -15.84 10.29
N TYR A 104 2.94 -15.95 11.62
CA TYR A 104 1.63 -16.01 12.26
C TYR A 104 0.87 -14.68 12.19
N VAL A 105 1.56 -13.55 12.33
CA VAL A 105 0.96 -12.22 12.19
C VAL A 105 0.53 -11.98 10.75
N PHE A 106 1.33 -12.46 9.78
CA PHE A 106 1.05 -12.30 8.35
C PHE A 106 -0.22 -13.04 7.88
N ARG A 107 -0.46 -14.25 8.43
CA ARG A 107 -1.64 -15.06 8.10
C ARG A 107 -2.94 -14.52 8.71
N ILE A 108 -2.87 -13.80 9.83
CA ILE A 108 -4.04 -13.20 10.49
C ILE A 108 -4.47 -11.90 9.79
N LEU A 109 -3.54 -11.15 9.20
CA LEU A 109 -3.81 -9.85 8.56
C LEU A 109 -4.30 -9.93 7.09
N ASN A 110 -4.27 -11.11 6.48
CA ASN A 110 -4.70 -11.38 5.10
C ASN A 110 -6.01 -12.18 5.00
N LYS A 111 -6.77 -12.27 6.10
CA LYS A 111 -8.10 -12.88 6.13
C LYS A 111 -9.21 -11.83 6.13
#